data_AF-A0A813YNZ4-F1
#
_entry.id   AF-A0A813YNZ4-F1
#
_cell.length_a   1.000
_cell.length_b   1.000
_cell.length_c   1.000
_cell.angle_alpha   90.00
_cell.angle_beta   90.00
_cell.angle_gamma   90.00
#
_symmetry.space_group_name_H-M   'P 1'
#
loop_
_entity.id
_entity.type
_entity.pdbx_description
1 polymer ?
#
loop_
_entity_poly.entity_id
_entity_poly.type
_entity_poly.pdbx_seq_one_letter_code
_entity_poly.pdbx_strand_id
1 'polypeptide(L)'
;MYLVYSFYTILFLYWTVNKAQCLSSPIQPFSEYESAIELEPNMIDLHWTANEEEIVFELHMKTLGWIALGLRGGMRGADIGVGWISDGKIHFEDRFATGFITPIIDNTTTDWFALNGKEENGWTAIQFKRKVDTCDPMDVAIKFGTNTLIYAYGLEDPNPNINYHETRRGSRILPLINYSNPPPESKFGSLEKYEFRFDNTNYFETKNVRFCSIFNALSNYIFEN
;
A
#
# COMPACT_ATOMS: atom_id res chain seq x y z
N MET A 1 68.79 6.90 12.74
CA MET A 1 68.04 6.81 11.49
C MET A 1 66.70 6.18 11.84
N TYR A 2 65.66 6.99 12.04
CA TYR A 2 64.35 6.54 12.54
C TYR A 2 63.48 6.04 11.39
N LEU A 3 62.99 4.80 11.52
CA LEU A 3 62.02 4.18 10.61
C LEU A 3 60.61 4.65 11.01
N VAL A 4 59.92 5.35 10.10
CA VAL A 4 58.52 5.73 10.27
C VAL A 4 57.67 4.75 9.45
N TYR A 5 56.87 3.93 10.14
CA TYR A 5 55.88 3.04 9.52
C TYR A 5 54.64 3.85 9.14
N SER A 6 54.26 3.80 7.87
CA SER A 6 53.03 4.40 7.35
C SER A 6 51.86 3.43 7.53
N PHE A 7 50.87 3.81 8.34
CA PHE A 7 49.61 3.09 8.49
C PHE A 7 48.61 3.61 7.45
N TYR A 8 48.23 2.78 6.48
CA TYR A 8 47.10 3.03 5.60
C TYR A 8 45.81 2.59 6.30
N THR A 9 44.98 3.54 6.72
CA THR A 9 43.58 3.29 7.12
C THR A 9 42.73 3.17 5.86
N ILE A 10 42.23 1.97 5.59
CA ILE A 10 41.24 1.71 4.52
C ILE A 10 39.88 2.21 5.02
N LEU A 11 39.43 3.34 4.47
CA LEU A 11 38.09 3.88 4.68
C LEU A 11 37.10 3.03 3.83
N PHE A 12 36.38 2.10 4.46
CA PHE A 12 35.22 1.46 3.83
C PHE A 12 34.08 2.49 3.76
N LEU A 13 34.00 3.21 2.63
CA LEU A 13 32.80 3.95 2.25
C LEU A 13 31.70 2.94 1.94
N TYR A 14 30.87 2.63 2.93
CA TYR A 14 29.59 1.99 2.69
C TYR A 14 28.75 2.95 1.84
N TRP A 15 28.71 2.71 0.54
CA TRP A 15 27.69 3.28 -0.32
C TRP A 15 26.36 2.64 0.10
N THR A 16 25.63 3.30 0.99
CA THR A 16 24.20 3.00 1.10
C THR A 16 23.60 3.40 -0.23
N VAL A 17 23.25 2.41 -1.04
CA VAL A 17 22.35 2.63 -2.17
C VAL A 17 21.07 3.16 -1.52
N ASN A 18 20.86 4.47 -1.60
CA ASN A 18 19.57 5.06 -1.29
C ASN A 18 18.60 4.42 -2.28
N LYS A 19 17.96 3.31 -1.87
CA LYS A 19 16.75 2.85 -2.52
C LYS A 19 15.85 4.07 -2.54
N ALA A 20 15.48 4.54 -3.74
CA ALA A 20 14.49 5.60 -3.88
C ALA A 20 13.29 5.15 -3.05
N GLN A 21 13.09 5.81 -1.90
CA GLN A 21 12.02 5.45 -1.01
C GLN A 21 10.78 6.08 -1.63
N CYS A 22 9.96 5.27 -2.31
CA CYS A 22 8.71 5.72 -2.93
C CYS A 22 7.62 6.06 -1.89
N LEU A 23 8.00 6.15 -0.61
CA LEU A 23 7.12 6.29 0.54
C LEU A 23 7.54 7.53 1.32
N SER A 24 6.55 8.22 1.86
CA SER A 24 6.71 9.57 2.38
C SER A 24 6.71 9.65 3.91
N SER A 25 6.21 8.62 4.58
CA SER A 25 6.16 8.50 6.02
C SER A 25 7.57 8.37 6.61
N PRO A 26 7.90 9.14 7.67
CA PRO A 26 9.15 8.98 8.40
C PRO A 26 9.16 7.72 9.28
N ILE A 27 7.99 7.11 9.51
CA ILE A 27 7.85 5.92 10.34
C ILE A 27 8.36 4.70 9.57
N GLN A 28 9.34 4.01 10.14
CA GLN A 28 9.74 2.68 9.61
C GLN A 28 8.60 1.68 9.81
N PRO A 29 8.30 0.84 8.80
CA PRO A 29 7.28 -0.18 8.91
C PRO A 29 7.54 -1.15 10.08
N PHE A 30 6.49 -1.61 10.77
CA PHE A 30 6.61 -2.51 11.91
C PHE A 30 7.02 -3.94 11.53
N SER A 31 6.92 -4.29 10.25
CA SER A 31 7.24 -5.62 9.71
C SER A 31 7.74 -5.50 8.27
N GLU A 32 8.27 -6.60 7.73
CA GLU A 32 8.56 -6.69 6.29
C GLU A 32 7.27 -6.95 5.51
N TYR A 33 7.11 -6.27 4.38
CA TYR A 33 5.93 -6.37 3.52
C TYR A 33 6.33 -6.70 2.09
N GLU A 34 5.53 -7.53 1.42
CA GLU A 34 5.72 -7.87 0.02
C GLU A 34 5.38 -6.70 -0.92
N SER A 35 4.46 -5.84 -0.49
CA SER A 35 3.94 -4.74 -1.29
C SER A 35 3.84 -3.45 -0.48
N ALA A 36 4.08 -2.32 -1.16
CA ALA A 36 3.87 -0.99 -0.61
C ALA A 36 3.53 0.01 -1.71
N ILE A 37 2.73 1.01 -1.38
CA ILE A 37 2.35 2.10 -2.29
C ILE A 37 2.06 3.39 -1.52
N GLU A 38 2.38 4.52 -2.13
CA GLU A 38 1.90 5.83 -1.70
C GLU A 38 0.49 6.06 -2.31
N LEU A 39 -0.55 6.07 -1.46
CA LEU A 39 -1.93 6.28 -1.90
C LEU A 39 -2.17 7.75 -2.24
N GLU A 40 -1.56 8.66 -1.48
CA GLU A 40 -1.61 10.11 -1.67
C GLU A 40 -0.23 10.72 -1.43
N PRO A 41 0.31 11.51 -2.39
CA PRO A 41 1.66 12.06 -2.28
C PRO A 41 1.92 12.82 -1.00
N ASN A 42 2.95 12.41 -0.26
CA ASN A 42 3.41 12.99 1.00
C ASN A 42 2.42 12.93 2.17
N MET A 43 1.37 12.12 2.04
CA MET A 43 0.25 12.11 2.99
C MET A 43 -0.12 10.71 3.46
N ILE A 44 -0.07 9.69 2.58
CA ILE A 44 -0.60 8.37 2.90
C ILE A 44 0.24 7.28 2.24
N ASP A 45 0.81 6.42 3.07
CA ASP A 45 1.50 5.21 2.65
C ASP A 45 0.72 3.97 3.12
N LEU A 46 0.64 2.97 2.26
CA LEU A 46 0.05 1.68 2.56
C LEU A 46 1.03 0.56 2.25
N HIS A 47 1.21 -0.32 3.21
CA HIS A 47 1.96 -1.56 3.10
C HIS A 47 1.04 -2.74 3.30
N TRP A 48 1.31 -3.85 2.61
CA TRP A 48 0.60 -5.09 2.88
C TRP A 48 1.39 -6.34 2.50
N THR A 49 1.06 -7.41 3.20
CA THR A 49 1.42 -8.79 2.85
C THR A 49 0.19 -9.66 3.07
N ALA A 50 -0.02 -10.65 2.22
CA ALA A 50 -1.21 -11.48 2.25
C ALA A 50 -0.91 -12.91 1.82
N ASN A 51 -1.65 -13.85 2.40
CA ASN A 51 -1.72 -15.23 1.93
C ASN A 51 -3.19 -15.60 1.64
N GLU A 52 -3.50 -16.88 1.48
CA GLU A 52 -4.86 -17.33 1.17
C GLU A 52 -5.84 -17.19 2.35
N GLU A 53 -5.33 -17.06 3.59
CA GLU A 53 -6.12 -17.04 4.83
C GLU A 53 -6.22 -15.64 5.44
N GLU A 54 -5.13 -14.87 5.44
CA GLU A 54 -5.05 -13.56 6.10
C GLU A 54 -4.30 -12.50 5.28
N ILE A 55 -4.60 -11.25 5.57
CA ILE A 55 -3.88 -10.07 5.11
C ILE A 55 -3.47 -9.22 6.31
N VAL A 56 -2.25 -8.70 6.26
CA VAL A 56 -1.73 -7.71 7.20
C VAL A 56 -1.49 -6.42 6.43
N PHE A 57 -2.19 -5.37 6.83
CA PHE A 57 -1.99 -4.02 6.35
C PHE A 57 -1.19 -3.22 7.36
N GLU A 58 -0.44 -2.24 6.87
CA GLU A 58 0.05 -1.15 7.70
C GLU A 58 -0.13 0.17 6.97
N LEU A 59 -0.88 1.06 7.61
CA LEU A 59 -1.32 2.32 7.05
C LEU A 59 -0.66 3.45 7.82
N HIS A 60 0.04 4.32 7.09
CA HIS A 60 0.60 5.54 7.63
C HIS A 60 -0.16 6.71 7.02
N MET A 61 -0.66 7.61 7.87
CA MET A 61 -1.27 8.85 7.40
C MET A 61 -0.70 10.04 8.16
N LYS A 62 -0.52 11.13 7.45
CA LYS A 62 -0.03 12.39 8.01
C LYS A 62 -1.13 13.12 8.80
N THR A 63 -1.39 12.61 9.99
CA THR A 63 -2.30 13.14 10.99
C THR A 63 -1.84 12.73 12.39
N LEU A 64 -2.48 13.27 13.43
CA LEU A 64 -2.42 12.84 14.83
C LEU A 64 -3.83 12.53 15.37
N GLY A 65 -4.71 12.09 14.48
CA GLY A 65 -6.08 11.71 14.78
C GLY A 65 -6.35 10.30 14.25
N TRP A 66 -7.62 9.95 14.12
CA TRP A 66 -7.97 8.62 13.61
C TRP A 66 -7.64 8.45 12.13
N ILE A 67 -7.27 7.22 11.79
CA ILE A 67 -7.04 6.72 10.43
C ILE A 67 -7.93 5.52 10.17
N ALA A 68 -8.38 5.35 8.92
CA ALA A 68 -9.25 4.25 8.53
C ALA A 68 -8.86 3.66 7.19
N LEU A 69 -9.01 2.34 7.11
CA LEU A 69 -8.96 1.57 5.87
C LEU A 69 -10.25 0.78 5.76
N GLY A 70 -10.82 0.73 4.56
CA GLY A 70 -12.01 -0.08 4.32
C GLY A 70 -11.98 -0.78 2.99
N LEU A 71 -12.71 -1.89 2.92
CA LEU A 71 -12.95 -2.66 1.72
C LEU A 71 -14.27 -2.21 1.09
N ARG A 72 -14.28 -2.12 -0.25
CA ARG A 72 -15.34 -1.60 -1.15
C ARG A 72 -15.04 -0.18 -1.66
N GLY A 73 -15.42 0.11 -2.90
CA GLY A 73 -15.15 1.39 -3.58
C GLY A 73 -15.97 2.60 -3.16
N GLY A 74 -16.65 2.55 -2.01
CA GLY A 74 -17.44 3.66 -1.49
C GLY A 74 -17.98 3.37 -0.10
N MET A 75 -18.35 4.43 0.63
CA MET A 75 -18.70 4.34 2.04
C MET A 75 -19.89 3.40 2.31
N ARG A 76 -20.98 3.49 1.54
CA ARG A 76 -22.14 2.62 1.78
C ARG A 76 -21.78 1.14 1.56
N GLY A 77 -21.97 0.38 2.62
CA GLY A 77 -21.67 -1.01 2.90
C GLY A 77 -20.19 -1.36 2.75
N ALA A 78 -19.32 -0.42 3.08
CA ALA A 78 -17.91 -0.71 3.32
C ALA A 78 -17.73 -1.36 4.69
N ASP A 79 -16.78 -2.28 4.73
CA ASP A 79 -16.24 -2.98 5.88
C ASP A 79 -14.92 -2.25 6.24
N ILE A 80 -14.83 -1.69 7.45
CA ILE A 80 -13.87 -0.64 7.81
C ILE A 80 -13.20 -0.92 9.15
N GLY A 81 -11.87 -0.99 9.13
CA GLY A 81 -11.05 -0.85 10.33
C GLY A 81 -10.71 0.63 10.59
N VAL A 82 -11.00 1.12 11.79
CA VAL A 82 -10.63 2.49 12.22
C VAL A 82 -9.76 2.43 13.46
N GLY A 83 -8.66 3.18 13.49
CA GLY A 83 -7.80 3.26 14.66
C GLY A 83 -7.20 4.63 14.91
N TRP A 84 -6.81 4.87 16.15
CA TRP A 84 -6.14 6.09 16.60
C TRP A 84 -5.26 5.79 17.82
N ILE A 85 -4.38 6.73 18.18
CA ILE A 85 -3.48 6.58 19.32
C ILE A 85 -3.83 7.64 20.37
N SER A 86 -4.33 7.21 21.53
CA SER A 86 -4.59 8.10 22.66
C SER A 86 -3.85 7.58 23.89
N ASP A 87 -3.20 8.49 24.63
CA ASP A 87 -2.40 8.17 25.82
C ASP A 87 -1.37 7.05 25.58
N GLY A 88 -0.77 7.02 24.38
CA GLY A 88 0.22 6.01 23.98
C GLY A 88 -0.37 4.60 23.77
N LYS A 89 -1.69 4.47 23.69
CA LYS A 89 -2.39 3.20 23.45
C LYS A 89 -3.11 3.22 22.12
N ILE A 90 -3.14 2.07 21.47
CA ILE A 90 -3.91 1.87 20.25
C ILE A 90 -5.37 1.68 20.64
N HIS A 91 -6.22 2.51 20.07
CA HIS A 91 -7.66 2.32 20.04
C HIS A 91 -8.04 1.87 18.63
N PHE A 92 -8.90 0.86 18.54
CA PHE A 92 -9.25 0.27 17.27
C PHE A 92 -10.68 -0.27 17.30
N GLU A 93 -11.41 -0.05 16.22
CA GLU A 93 -12.79 -0.45 16.05
C GLU A 93 -13.02 -1.04 14.66
N ASP A 94 -13.69 -2.18 14.65
CA ASP A 94 -14.27 -2.79 13.45
C ASP A 94 -15.65 -2.17 13.21
N ARG A 95 -15.90 -1.67 12.00
CA ARG A 95 -17.09 -0.89 11.69
C ARG A 95 -17.67 -1.21 10.31
N PHE A 96 -18.99 -1.24 10.27
CA PHE A 96 -19.76 -1.37 9.03
C PHE A 96 -20.50 -0.09 8.68
N ALA A 97 -20.34 0.38 7.45
CA ALA A 97 -20.95 1.62 7.00
C ALA A 97 -22.31 1.38 6.31
N THR A 98 -23.43 1.63 6.96
CA THR A 98 -24.77 1.41 6.36
C THR A 98 -25.17 2.48 5.32
N GLY A 99 -24.44 3.58 5.23
CA GLY A 99 -24.73 4.70 4.34
C GLY A 99 -23.66 5.79 4.41
N PHE A 100 -24.05 7.01 4.04
CA PHE A 100 -23.19 8.21 4.16
C PHE A 100 -23.38 8.87 5.53
N ILE A 101 -23.25 8.06 6.58
CA ILE A 101 -23.34 8.44 7.99
C ILE A 101 -22.21 7.75 8.74
N THR A 102 -21.92 8.17 9.97
CA THR A 102 -20.91 7.51 10.80
C THR A 102 -21.11 5.99 10.80
N PRO A 103 -20.10 5.20 10.38
CA PRO A 103 -20.19 3.74 10.37
C PRO A 103 -20.54 3.22 11.76
N ILE A 104 -21.40 2.20 11.84
CA ILE A 104 -21.75 1.58 13.11
C ILE A 104 -20.63 0.61 13.51
N ILE A 105 -20.46 0.39 14.82
CA ILE A 105 -19.58 -0.68 15.31
C ILE A 105 -20.15 -2.01 14.83
N ASP A 106 -19.30 -2.84 14.24
CA ASP A 106 -19.67 -4.22 13.96
C ASP A 106 -19.70 -4.98 15.29
N ASN A 107 -20.88 -5.52 15.62
CA ASN A 107 -21.12 -6.24 16.85
C ASN A 107 -21.53 -7.70 16.62
N THR A 108 -21.59 -8.16 15.37
CA THR A 108 -21.84 -9.58 15.06
C THR A 108 -20.57 -10.38 15.22
N THR A 109 -19.47 -9.85 14.69
CA THR A 109 -18.13 -10.42 14.79
C THR A 109 -17.09 -9.31 14.96
N THR A 110 -15.85 -9.69 15.25
CA THR A 110 -14.70 -8.77 15.21
C THR A 110 -13.68 -9.44 14.31
N ASP A 111 -13.46 -8.86 13.15
CA ASP A 111 -12.67 -9.46 12.08
C ASP A 111 -11.42 -8.66 11.76
N TRP A 112 -11.42 -7.38 12.08
CA TRP A 112 -10.24 -6.54 12.08
C TRP A 112 -9.58 -6.46 13.45
N PHE A 113 -8.25 -6.54 13.46
CA PHE A 113 -7.46 -6.41 14.69
C PHE A 113 -6.25 -5.51 14.47
N ALA A 114 -6.05 -4.54 15.36
CA ALA A 114 -4.79 -3.81 15.42
C ALA A 114 -3.69 -4.66 16.09
N LEU A 115 -2.49 -4.62 15.52
CA LEU A 115 -1.32 -5.34 16.02
C LEU A 115 -0.30 -4.38 16.66
N ASN A 116 0.02 -3.30 15.95
CA ASN A 116 0.99 -2.30 16.35
C ASN A 116 0.50 -0.91 15.93
N GLY A 117 0.96 0.12 16.62
CA GLY A 117 0.62 1.49 16.27
C GLY A 117 1.47 2.49 17.02
N LYS A 118 1.78 3.60 16.36
CA LYS A 118 2.52 4.72 16.96
C LYS A 118 2.22 6.01 16.24
N GLU A 119 2.54 7.11 16.92
CA GLU A 119 2.59 8.43 16.32
C GLU A 119 4.01 8.99 16.38
N GLU A 120 4.46 9.58 15.28
CA GLU A 120 5.79 10.15 15.18
C GLU A 120 5.81 11.23 14.09
N ASN A 121 6.36 12.41 14.41
CA ASN A 121 6.53 13.51 13.44
C ASN A 121 5.24 13.95 12.71
N GLY A 122 4.09 13.90 13.38
CA GLY A 122 2.79 14.29 12.79
C GLY A 122 2.19 13.22 11.88
N TRP A 123 2.65 11.98 12.01
CA TRP A 123 2.09 10.81 11.34
C TRP A 123 1.56 9.82 12.37
N THR A 124 0.43 9.21 12.04
CA THR A 124 -0.13 8.05 12.73
C THR A 124 0.08 6.83 11.84
N ALA A 125 0.71 5.79 12.40
CA ALA A 125 0.91 4.50 11.74
C ALA A 125 0.22 3.42 12.55
N ILE A 126 -0.60 2.59 11.91
CA ILE A 126 -1.23 1.42 12.55
C ILE A 126 -1.15 0.22 11.62
N GLN A 127 -0.75 -0.92 12.19
CA GLN A 127 -0.77 -2.23 11.56
C GLN A 127 -2.06 -2.96 11.92
N PHE A 128 -2.80 -3.41 10.91
CA PHE A 128 -4.05 -4.15 11.04
C PHE A 128 -3.89 -5.54 10.44
N LYS A 129 -4.58 -6.53 11.01
CA LYS A 129 -4.76 -7.85 10.39
C LYS A 129 -6.24 -8.18 10.23
N ARG A 130 -6.55 -8.97 9.21
CA ARG A 130 -7.89 -9.46 8.92
C ARG A 130 -7.80 -10.77 8.14
N LYS A 131 -8.77 -11.66 8.32
CA LYS A 131 -8.92 -12.80 7.40
C LYS A 131 -9.27 -12.32 5.99
N VAL A 132 -8.87 -13.10 4.98
CA VAL A 132 -9.26 -12.87 3.59
C VAL A 132 -10.78 -13.01 3.43
N ASP A 133 -11.34 -14.08 4.00
CA ASP A 133 -12.78 -14.31 4.12
C ASP A 133 -13.14 -14.55 5.59
N THR A 134 -14.05 -13.71 6.10
CA THR A 134 -14.50 -13.74 7.49
C THR A 134 -15.77 -14.58 7.64
N CYS A 135 -16.44 -14.90 6.53
CA CYS A 135 -17.76 -15.50 6.48
C CYS A 135 -18.87 -14.67 7.17
N ASP A 136 -18.62 -13.40 7.50
CA ASP A 136 -19.66 -12.49 8.01
C ASP A 136 -20.42 -11.85 6.82
N PRO A 137 -21.76 -11.88 6.78
CA PRO A 137 -22.57 -11.22 5.75
C PRO A 137 -22.41 -9.69 5.64
N MET A 138 -21.92 -9.01 6.68
CA MET A 138 -21.66 -7.57 6.72
C MET A 138 -20.27 -7.23 6.17
N ASP A 139 -19.40 -8.22 6.03
CA ASP A 139 -18.03 -8.07 5.57
C ASP A 139 -17.85 -8.21 4.06
N VAL A 140 -16.74 -7.67 3.58
CA VAL A 140 -16.34 -7.79 2.18
C VAL A 140 -15.20 -8.80 2.06
N ALA A 141 -15.48 -9.98 1.51
CA ALA A 141 -14.43 -10.95 1.22
C ALA A 141 -13.38 -10.35 0.26
N ILE A 142 -12.10 -10.49 0.61
CA ILE A 142 -10.98 -10.10 -0.24
C ILE A 142 -10.81 -11.17 -1.31
N LYS A 143 -10.85 -10.76 -2.58
CA LYS A 143 -10.74 -11.69 -3.70
C LYS A 143 -9.31 -11.74 -4.22
N PHE A 144 -8.95 -12.86 -4.84
CA PHE A 144 -7.74 -12.92 -5.66
C PHE A 144 -7.73 -11.83 -6.74
N GLY A 145 -6.57 -11.22 -6.93
CA GLY A 145 -6.35 -10.09 -7.81
C GLY A 145 -6.72 -8.75 -7.17
N THR A 146 -7.43 -7.93 -7.93
CA THR A 146 -7.68 -6.53 -7.58
C THR A 146 -8.89 -6.33 -6.69
N ASN A 147 -8.72 -5.60 -5.60
CA ASN A 147 -9.77 -5.20 -4.68
C ASN A 147 -9.82 -3.68 -4.60
N THR A 148 -10.99 -3.13 -4.30
CA THR A 148 -11.10 -1.68 -4.08
C THR A 148 -11.05 -1.38 -2.60
N LEU A 149 -10.08 -0.54 -2.23
CA LEU A 149 -9.95 0.03 -0.91
C LEU A 149 -10.51 1.45 -0.89
N ILE A 150 -11.04 1.84 0.26
CA ILE A 150 -11.23 3.22 0.67
C ILE A 150 -10.34 3.52 1.85
N TYR A 151 -9.99 4.79 1.99
CA TYR A 151 -9.22 5.29 3.13
C TYR A 151 -9.77 6.65 3.54
N ALA A 152 -9.65 6.97 4.83
CA ALA A 152 -10.04 8.26 5.37
C ALA A 152 -9.29 8.56 6.68
N TYR A 153 -9.20 9.84 7.04
CA TYR A 153 -8.65 10.24 8.33
C TYR A 153 -9.28 11.51 8.91
N GLY A 154 -9.27 11.58 10.23
CA GLY A 154 -9.58 12.76 11.03
C GLY A 154 -8.32 13.51 11.45
N LEU A 155 -8.49 14.76 11.88
CA LEU A 155 -7.42 15.58 12.46
C LEU A 155 -7.34 15.48 13.99
N GLU A 156 -8.33 14.83 14.60
CA GLU A 156 -8.48 14.71 16.05
C GLU A 156 -8.89 13.28 16.37
N ASP A 157 -8.57 12.84 17.58
CA ASP A 157 -9.05 11.58 18.11
C ASP A 157 -10.58 11.60 18.33
N PRO A 158 -11.27 10.45 18.17
CA PRO A 158 -12.69 10.33 18.48
C PRO A 158 -13.03 10.75 19.91
N ASN A 159 -14.02 11.64 20.06
CA ASN A 159 -14.53 12.05 21.38
C ASN A 159 -16.01 12.48 21.32
N PRO A 160 -16.98 11.63 21.73
CA PRO A 160 -16.88 10.18 21.91
C PRO A 160 -16.96 9.40 20.59
N ASN A 161 -17.29 10.08 19.48
CA ASN A 161 -17.50 9.47 18.18
C ASN A 161 -16.43 9.91 17.18
N ILE A 162 -16.21 9.09 16.16
CA ILE A 162 -15.38 9.43 15.00
C ILE A 162 -15.97 10.67 14.32
N ASN A 163 -15.19 11.75 14.25
CA ASN A 163 -15.57 12.99 13.56
C ASN A 163 -15.49 12.82 12.03
N TYR A 164 -16.17 13.70 11.29
CA TYR A 164 -16.26 13.59 9.84
C TYR A 164 -14.91 13.83 9.14
N HIS A 165 -14.54 12.96 8.20
CA HIS A 165 -13.27 13.06 7.44
C HIS A 165 -13.23 14.21 6.42
N GLU A 166 -14.36 14.89 6.15
CA GLU A 166 -14.43 15.93 5.11
C GLU A 166 -13.86 15.44 3.76
N THR A 167 -12.89 16.16 3.19
CA THR A 167 -12.21 15.82 1.93
C THR A 167 -11.02 14.86 2.13
N ARG A 168 -10.65 14.52 3.37
CA ARG A 168 -9.51 13.66 3.72
C ARG A 168 -9.86 12.18 3.56
N ARG A 169 -10.23 11.82 2.33
CA ARG A 169 -10.65 10.47 1.97
C ARG A 169 -10.32 10.16 0.51
N GLY A 170 -10.28 8.88 0.18
CA GLY A 170 -10.14 8.45 -1.20
C GLY A 170 -10.41 6.97 -1.39
N SER A 171 -10.16 6.50 -2.61
CA SER A 171 -10.27 5.08 -2.97
C SER A 171 -9.17 4.67 -3.95
N ARG A 172 -8.70 3.43 -3.86
CA ARG A 172 -7.73 2.84 -4.78
C ARG A 172 -8.10 1.40 -5.11
N ILE A 173 -7.81 0.98 -6.33
CA ILE A 173 -7.94 -0.42 -6.76
C ILE A 173 -6.54 -1.01 -6.74
N LEU A 174 -6.31 -2.01 -5.88
CA LEU A 174 -4.99 -2.62 -5.66
C LEU A 174 -5.04 -4.14 -5.80
N PRO A 175 -4.00 -4.77 -6.37
CA PRO A 175 -3.84 -6.22 -6.37
C PRO A 175 -3.38 -6.69 -4.98
N LEU A 176 -4.32 -7.06 -4.11
CA LEU A 176 -4.02 -7.39 -2.72
C LEU A 176 -3.43 -8.79 -2.56
N ILE A 177 -3.99 -9.75 -3.30
CA ILE A 177 -3.55 -11.15 -3.29
C ILE A 177 -3.26 -11.53 -4.73
N ASN A 178 -2.01 -11.86 -5.02
CA ASN A 178 -1.59 -12.36 -6.33
C ASN A 178 -1.25 -13.84 -6.24
N TYR A 179 -1.33 -14.54 -7.38
CA TYR A 179 -0.78 -15.89 -7.45
C TYR A 179 0.71 -15.85 -7.15
N SER A 180 1.11 -16.46 -6.04
CA SER A 180 2.52 -16.59 -5.61
C SER A 180 3.33 -17.53 -6.49
N ASN A 181 2.83 -17.91 -7.66
CA ASN A 181 3.64 -18.65 -8.62
C ASN A 181 4.73 -17.69 -9.09
N PRO A 182 6.02 -17.89 -8.71
CA PRO A 182 7.07 -17.21 -9.44
C PRO A 182 6.82 -17.49 -10.92
N PRO A 183 6.99 -16.50 -11.82
CA PRO A 183 7.01 -16.78 -13.24
C PRO A 183 7.91 -18.02 -13.41
N PRO A 184 7.45 -19.09 -14.08
CA PRO A 184 8.25 -20.31 -14.18
C PRO A 184 9.66 -19.90 -14.56
N GLU A 185 10.66 -20.31 -13.76
CA GLU A 185 12.05 -19.95 -14.02
C GLU A 185 12.31 -20.17 -15.50
N SER A 186 12.75 -19.11 -16.17
CA SER A 186 13.03 -19.13 -17.60
C SER A 186 13.95 -20.31 -17.88
N LYS A 187 13.42 -21.38 -18.48
CA LYS A 187 14.22 -22.51 -18.98
C LYS A 187 15.08 -22.12 -20.19
N PHE A 188 14.97 -20.87 -20.65
CA PHE A 188 15.75 -20.33 -21.74
C PHE A 188 17.07 -19.78 -21.21
N GLY A 189 18.17 -20.35 -21.68
CA GLY A 189 19.55 -20.04 -21.26
C GLY A 189 20.07 -18.66 -21.65
N SER A 190 19.23 -17.81 -22.26
CA SER A 190 19.51 -16.40 -22.50
C SER A 190 18.20 -15.65 -22.65
N LEU A 191 17.93 -14.70 -21.77
CA LEU A 191 16.82 -13.76 -21.92
C LEU A 191 17.26 -12.62 -22.83
N GLU A 192 16.64 -12.49 -23.99
CA GLU A 192 16.75 -11.29 -24.82
C GLU A 192 15.68 -10.28 -24.38
N LYS A 193 16.12 -9.08 -23.97
CA LYS A 193 15.21 -7.99 -23.59
C LYS A 193 14.93 -7.13 -24.81
N TYR A 194 13.67 -7.07 -25.21
CA TYR A 194 13.19 -6.13 -26.23
C TYR A 194 12.48 -4.96 -25.55
N GLU A 195 12.84 -3.74 -25.95
CA GLU A 195 12.25 -2.52 -25.44
C GLU A 195 11.52 -1.79 -26.56
N PHE A 196 10.22 -1.57 -26.37
CA PHE A 196 9.37 -0.85 -27.32
C PHE A 196 9.17 0.57 -26.81
N ARG A 197 9.79 1.55 -27.45
CA ARG A 197 9.64 2.98 -27.13
C ARG A 197 8.90 3.68 -28.25
N PHE A 198 7.93 4.53 -27.90
CA PHE A 198 7.45 5.52 -28.84
C PHE A 198 8.51 6.61 -28.95
N ASP A 199 8.96 6.89 -30.18
CA ASP A 199 9.83 8.04 -30.43
C ASP A 199 9.12 9.32 -30.01
N ASN A 200 9.91 10.33 -29.62
CA ASN A 200 9.48 11.60 -29.05
C ASN A 200 8.25 12.20 -29.78
N THR A 201 7.05 11.85 -29.33
CA THR A 201 5.81 12.30 -29.97
C THR A 201 5.50 13.68 -29.40
N ASN A 202 5.42 14.68 -30.27
CA ASN A 202 4.91 15.99 -29.87
C ASN A 202 3.51 15.78 -29.30
N TYR A 203 3.35 16.08 -28.02
CA TYR A 203 2.09 15.90 -27.32
C TYR A 203 1.09 16.94 -27.87
N PHE A 204 0.07 16.49 -28.60
CA PHE A 204 -0.95 17.39 -29.14
C PHE A 204 -2.03 17.60 -28.07
N GLU A 205 -2.33 18.86 -27.73
CA GLU A 205 -3.38 19.28 -26.78
C GLU A 205 -4.80 19.03 -27.32
N THR A 206 -5.13 17.79 -27.69
CA THR A 206 -6.49 17.42 -28.07
C THR A 206 -7.02 16.31 -27.17
N LYS A 207 -8.32 16.35 -26.88
CA LYS A 207 -8.94 15.56 -25.80
C LYS A 207 -8.99 14.04 -26.03
N ASN A 208 -8.51 13.51 -27.15
CA ASN A 208 -8.38 12.05 -27.38
C ASN A 208 -7.38 11.78 -28.53
N VAL A 209 -6.13 11.44 -28.22
CA VAL A 209 -5.12 11.03 -29.21
C VAL A 209 -4.81 9.54 -29.02
N ARG A 210 -4.83 8.77 -30.12
CA ARG A 210 -4.35 7.38 -30.13
C ARG A 210 -3.05 7.33 -30.92
N PHE A 211 -1.98 6.85 -30.29
CA PHE A 211 -0.71 6.62 -30.95
C PHE A 211 -0.59 5.15 -31.33
N CYS A 212 -0.25 4.89 -32.58
CA CYS A 212 0.08 3.56 -33.08
C CYS A 212 1.51 3.59 -33.63
N SER A 213 2.32 2.61 -33.26
CA SER A 213 3.66 2.40 -33.81
C SER A 213 3.80 0.95 -34.22
N ILE A 214 4.52 0.70 -35.31
CA ILE A 214 4.83 -0.65 -35.78
C ILE A 214 6.27 -0.94 -35.36
N PHE A 215 6.44 -2.00 -34.58
CA PHE A 215 7.76 -2.48 -34.17
C PHE A 215 8.08 -3.75 -34.96
N ASN A 216 9.10 -3.68 -35.81
CA ASN A 216 9.57 -4.84 -36.56
C ASN A 216 10.54 -5.63 -35.68
N ALA A 217 10.25 -6.91 -35.47
CA ALA A 217 11.24 -7.84 -34.92
C ALA A 217 12.28 -8.17 -36.00
N LEU A 218 13.54 -8.38 -35.61
CA LEU A 218 14.55 -8.89 -36.53
C LEU A 218 14.16 -10.32 -36.94
N SER A 219 14.23 -10.59 -38.25
CA SER A 219 13.49 -11.61 -39.00
C SER A 219 13.82 -13.10 -38.74
N ASN A 220 14.36 -13.47 -37.57
CA ASN A 220 14.81 -14.84 -37.34
C ASN A 220 13.90 -15.69 -36.45
N TYR A 221 12.74 -15.16 -36.05
CA TYR A 221 11.82 -15.89 -35.16
C TYR A 221 10.43 -16.03 -35.80
N ILE A 222 10.14 -17.26 -36.23
CA ILE A 222 8.78 -17.73 -36.51
C ILE A 222 8.12 -17.92 -35.14
N PHE A 223 7.05 -17.18 -34.86
CA PHE A 223 6.16 -17.54 -33.76
C PHE A 223 5.42 -18.81 -34.21
N GLU A 224 5.88 -19.98 -33.76
CA GLU A 224 5.09 -21.21 -33.91
C GLU A 224 3.85 -21.09 -33.01
N ASN A 225 2.68 -21.33 -33.61
CA ASN A 225 1.36 -21.28 -32.98
C ASN A 225 1.18 -22.35 -31.90
#